data_AF-A0A7S1ESD5-F1
#
_entry.id   AF-A0A7S1ESD5-F1
#
_cell.length_a   1.000
_cell.length_b   1.000
_cell.length_c   1.000
_cell.angle_alpha   90.00
_cell.angle_beta   90.00
_cell.angle_gamma   90.00
#
_symmetry.space_group_name_H-M   'P 1'
#
loop_
_entity.id
_entity.type
_entity.pdbx_description
1 polymer ?
#
loop_
_entity_poly.entity_id
_entity_poly.type
_entity_poly.pdbx_seq_one_letter_code
_entity_poly.pdbx_strand_id
1 'polypeptide(L)'
;VESVIALSVNRIAGTLLGGLLGGLVMAPHALAVSPYGIAAITAFIAFLTGMFYYDFALSRQYGALLFAATYLIVVFCQYNANSAGDASFAIERTVCVLIGVVISLIMNGILWPSFAGAEVDRLLLEVLRLGQVWFSASFTAFCSASQTAAARLAHRQASPNRSVSIESSEIDDEAARVRVGEVDVASFEQSCKVSLIEIRRILDSAQTIAITDLNSIPKLQFHLMSISYQLLVSLYAMRCALQRNPILLGEYCGSDYEVFLEPMKDAMYEVLSCVDELLRAIHAHIVSDTPSALLFWRKSQIEERKQLTKWRLEEAITKLDNARVQTRTLFIGLRRQLIAPVLNGEKTASEFMTQFRSDDLIRFYSVFFCWTIALNKFKLIGSTCAEISKG
;
A
#
# COMPACT_ATOMS: atom_id res chain seq x y z
N VAL A 1 -17.59 12.64 7.13
CA VAL A 1 -19.03 12.86 6.83
C VAL A 1 -19.48 14.27 7.20
N GLU A 2 -19.16 14.76 8.41
CA GLU A 2 -19.54 16.10 8.88
C GLU A 2 -19.09 17.25 7.95
N SER A 3 -17.87 17.18 7.39
CA SER A 3 -17.37 18.19 6.46
C SER A 3 -18.13 18.25 5.13
N VAL A 4 -18.52 17.09 4.58
CA VAL A 4 -19.28 16.99 3.32
C VAL A 4 -20.72 17.46 3.52
N ILE A 5 -21.33 17.10 4.66
CA ILE A 5 -22.67 17.57 5.03
C ILE A 5 -22.64 19.09 5.22
N ALA A 6 -21.68 19.62 5.98
CA ALA A 6 -21.57 21.06 6.20
C ALA A 6 -21.37 21.84 4.88
N LEU A 7 -20.51 21.34 3.99
CA LEU A 7 -20.30 21.95 2.67
C LEU A 7 -21.59 21.94 1.83
N SER A 8 -22.33 20.84 1.88
CA SER A 8 -23.57 20.67 1.09
C SER A 8 -24.72 21.50 1.65
N VAL A 9 -24.83 21.61 2.97
CA VAL A 9 -25.77 22.52 3.63
C VAL A 9 -25.47 23.97 3.23
N ASN A 10 -24.18 24.36 3.21
CA ASN A 10 -23.78 25.70 2.77
C ASN A 10 -24.10 25.94 1.28
N ARG A 11 -23.97 24.92 0.41
CA ARG A 11 -24.40 25.00 -0.99
C ARG A 11 -25.91 25.24 -1.10
N ILE A 12 -26.71 24.44 -0.40
CA ILE A 12 -28.18 24.54 -0.41
C ILE A 12 -28.62 25.89 0.13
N ALA A 13 -28.12 26.30 1.30
CA ALA A 13 -28.48 27.55 1.94
C ALA A 13 -28.10 28.77 1.07
N GLY A 14 -26.87 28.81 0.55
CA GLY A 14 -26.41 29.89 -0.30
C GLY A 14 -27.26 30.03 -1.57
N THR A 15 -27.49 28.93 -2.28
CA THR A 15 -28.32 28.94 -3.49
C THR A 15 -29.78 29.30 -3.22
N LEU A 16 -30.40 28.75 -2.16
CA LEU A 16 -31.79 29.06 -1.82
C LEU A 16 -31.95 30.54 -1.47
N LEU A 17 -31.10 31.08 -0.59
CA LEU A 17 -31.16 32.48 -0.20
C LEU A 17 -30.88 33.41 -1.38
N GLY A 18 -29.91 33.06 -2.23
CA GLY A 18 -29.54 33.88 -3.40
C GLY A 18 -30.64 33.88 -4.46
N GLY A 19 -31.23 32.71 -4.72
CA GLY A 19 -32.35 32.57 -5.64
C GLY A 19 -33.62 33.25 -5.16
N LEU A 20 -33.98 33.08 -3.88
CA LEU A 20 -35.15 33.73 -3.28
C LEU A 20 -34.99 35.25 -3.28
N LEU A 21 -33.82 35.76 -2.87
CA LEU A 21 -33.56 37.20 -2.86
C LEU A 21 -33.53 37.78 -4.28
N GLY A 22 -32.92 37.08 -5.25
CA GLY A 22 -32.92 37.49 -6.65
C GLY A 22 -34.34 37.56 -7.23
N GLY A 23 -35.16 36.55 -6.94
CA GLY A 23 -36.58 36.54 -7.33
C GLY A 23 -37.39 37.66 -6.66
N LEU A 24 -37.15 37.94 -5.37
CA LEU A 24 -37.79 39.04 -4.65
C LEU A 24 -37.41 40.42 -5.20
N VAL A 25 -36.16 40.61 -5.64
CA VAL A 25 -35.71 41.86 -6.27
C VAL A 25 -36.36 42.05 -7.65
N MET A 26 -36.64 40.96 -8.37
CA MET A 26 -37.26 41.00 -9.70
C MET A 26 -38.79 41.02 -9.68
N ALA A 27 -39.44 40.70 -8.55
CA ALA A 27 -40.89 40.67 -8.44
C ALA A 27 -41.58 42.06 -8.62
N PRO A 28 -41.06 43.18 -8.07
CA PRO A 28 -41.65 44.49 -8.26
C PRO A 28 -41.28 45.08 -9.62
N HIS A 29 -42.28 45.33 -10.47
CA HIS A 29 -42.07 45.88 -11.83
C HIS A 29 -41.27 47.19 -11.84
N ALA A 30 -41.53 48.10 -10.89
CA ALA A 30 -40.83 49.38 -10.80
C ALA A 30 -39.32 49.23 -10.57
N LEU A 31 -38.92 48.16 -9.90
CA LEU A 31 -37.52 47.87 -9.57
C LEU A 31 -36.85 47.05 -10.67
N ALA A 32 -37.54 46.05 -11.21
CA ALA A 32 -37.04 45.15 -12.25
C ALA A 32 -36.69 45.86 -13.57
N VAL A 33 -37.38 46.96 -13.89
CA VAL A 33 -37.15 47.74 -15.13
C VAL A 33 -36.09 48.83 -14.96
N SER A 34 -35.74 49.19 -13.71
CA SER A 34 -34.80 50.28 -13.44
C SER A 34 -33.36 49.77 -13.34
N PRO A 35 -32.46 50.10 -14.29
CA PRO A 35 -31.06 49.67 -14.24
C PRO A 35 -30.34 50.20 -13.00
N TYR A 36 -30.65 51.44 -12.60
CA TYR A 36 -30.06 52.08 -11.43
C TYR A 36 -30.54 51.44 -10.11
N GLY A 37 -31.80 51.03 -10.05
CA GLY A 37 -32.35 50.32 -8.90
C GLY A 37 -31.68 48.97 -8.67
N ILE A 38 -31.54 48.19 -9.75
CA ILE A 38 -30.85 46.88 -9.70
C ILE A 38 -29.36 47.05 -9.38
N ALA A 39 -28.69 48.05 -9.97
CA ALA A 39 -27.29 48.33 -9.68
C ALA A 39 -27.07 48.70 -8.20
N ALA A 40 -27.92 49.57 -7.64
CA ALA A 40 -27.82 49.98 -6.24
C ALA A 40 -28.04 48.80 -5.27
N ILE A 41 -29.06 47.98 -5.51
CA ILE A 41 -29.34 46.80 -4.68
C ILE A 41 -28.25 45.74 -4.81
N THR A 42 -27.76 45.53 -6.03
CA THR A 42 -26.66 44.58 -6.28
C THR A 42 -25.37 45.02 -5.60
N ALA A 43 -25.04 46.31 -5.65
CA ALA A 43 -23.90 46.88 -4.93
C ALA A 43 -24.07 46.72 -3.41
N PHE A 44 -25.28 46.94 -2.90
CA PHE A 44 -25.59 46.75 -1.47
C PHE A 44 -25.45 45.29 -1.03
N ILE A 45 -25.99 44.34 -1.80
CA ILE A 45 -25.87 42.90 -1.51
C ILE A 45 -24.42 42.43 -1.63
N ALA A 46 -23.68 42.92 -2.62
CA ALA A 46 -22.25 42.62 -2.76
C ALA A 46 -21.44 43.17 -1.57
N PHE A 47 -21.74 44.39 -1.12
CA PHE A 47 -21.12 44.98 0.07
C PHE A 47 -21.42 44.16 1.33
N LEU A 48 -22.69 43.80 1.58
CA LEU A 48 -23.07 42.96 2.72
C LEU A 48 -22.39 41.59 2.65
N THR A 49 -22.39 40.94 1.48
CA THR A 49 -21.72 39.65 1.29
C THR A 49 -20.22 39.76 1.53
N GLY A 50 -19.60 40.86 1.07
CA GLY A 50 -18.19 41.16 1.30
C GLY A 50 -17.86 41.33 2.79
N MET A 51 -18.67 42.09 3.53
CA MET A 51 -18.52 42.21 4.98
C MET A 51 -18.61 40.85 5.68
N PHE A 52 -19.67 40.09 5.37
CA PHE A 52 -19.87 38.76 5.95
C PHE A 52 -18.78 37.76 5.56
N TYR A 53 -18.18 37.89 4.38
CA TYR A 53 -17.08 37.03 3.93
C TYR A 53 -15.85 37.15 4.84
N TYR A 54 -15.51 38.36 5.29
CA TYR A 54 -14.36 38.58 6.18
C TYR A 54 -14.64 38.17 7.63
N ASP A 55 -15.88 38.34 8.11
CA ASP A 55 -16.23 38.03 9.51
C ASP A 55 -16.57 36.55 9.74
N PHE A 56 -16.93 35.80 8.68
CA PHE A 56 -17.25 34.38 8.82
C PHE A 56 -16.02 33.46 8.82
N ALA A 57 -16.10 32.39 9.61
CA ALA A 57 -15.16 31.28 9.56
C ALA A 57 -15.00 30.75 8.12
N LEU A 58 -13.78 30.30 7.78
CA LEU A 58 -13.40 29.83 6.44
C LEU A 58 -14.39 28.80 5.84
N SER A 59 -15.02 27.99 6.69
CA SER A 59 -16.00 26.98 6.27
C SER A 59 -17.32 27.55 5.74
N ARG A 60 -17.69 28.78 6.12
CA ARG A 60 -18.95 29.46 5.72
C ARG A 60 -18.77 30.45 4.57
N GLN A 61 -17.55 30.91 4.33
CA GLN A 61 -17.19 31.80 3.22
C GLN A 61 -17.67 31.28 1.85
N TYR A 62 -17.57 29.97 1.64
CA TYR A 62 -18.04 29.31 0.42
C TYR A 62 -19.55 29.45 0.19
N GLY A 63 -20.37 29.39 1.25
CA GLY A 63 -21.82 29.57 1.15
C GLY A 63 -22.21 31.01 0.78
N ALA A 64 -21.50 32.01 1.32
CA ALA A 64 -21.70 33.41 1.00
C ALA A 64 -21.34 33.75 -0.46
N LEU A 65 -20.25 33.17 -0.98
CA LEU A 65 -19.89 33.29 -2.40
C LEU A 65 -20.96 32.68 -3.31
N LEU A 66 -21.46 31.49 -2.98
CA LEU A 66 -22.54 30.85 -3.74
C LEU A 66 -23.85 31.64 -3.69
N PHE A 67 -24.16 32.25 -2.55
CA PHE A 67 -25.29 33.16 -2.41
C PHE A 67 -25.19 34.34 -3.37
N ALA A 68 -24.09 35.08 -3.35
CA ALA A 68 -23.91 36.22 -4.24
C ALA A 68 -23.89 35.80 -5.71
N ALA A 69 -23.19 34.72 -6.06
CA ALA A 69 -23.15 34.22 -7.43
C ALA A 69 -24.54 33.81 -7.94
N THR A 70 -25.34 33.11 -7.12
CA THR A 70 -26.71 32.69 -7.50
C THR A 70 -27.62 33.91 -7.65
N TYR A 71 -27.53 34.87 -6.74
CA TYR A 71 -28.26 36.14 -6.83
C TYR A 71 -27.94 36.89 -8.12
N LEU A 72 -26.64 37.07 -8.44
CA LEU A 72 -26.21 37.78 -9.66
C LEU A 72 -26.72 37.09 -10.93
N ILE A 73 -26.64 35.75 -10.98
CA ILE A 73 -27.14 34.98 -12.13
C ILE A 73 -28.65 35.19 -12.31
N VAL A 74 -29.44 35.07 -11.24
CA VAL A 74 -30.91 35.23 -11.33
C VAL A 74 -31.27 36.65 -11.77
N VAL A 75 -30.65 37.66 -11.17
CA VAL A 75 -30.94 39.07 -11.45
C VAL A 75 -30.52 39.47 -12.87
N PHE A 76 -29.29 39.16 -13.28
CA PHE A 76 -28.79 39.57 -14.59
C PHE A 76 -29.39 38.77 -15.75
N CYS A 77 -29.75 37.50 -15.55
CA CYS A 77 -30.41 36.72 -16.60
C CYS A 77 -31.88 37.09 -16.80
N GLN A 78 -32.56 37.63 -15.78
CA GLN A 78 -33.97 38.05 -15.89
C GLN A 78 -34.13 39.52 -16.26
N TYR A 79 -33.08 40.34 -16.13
CA TYR A 79 -33.20 41.77 -16.37
C TYR A 79 -33.58 42.07 -17.82
N ASN A 80 -34.73 42.72 -17.98
CA ASN A 80 -35.20 43.26 -19.24
C ASN A 80 -35.78 44.65 -19.00
N ALA A 81 -35.31 45.66 -19.74
CA ALA A 81 -35.79 47.04 -19.61
C ALA A 81 -37.28 47.21 -19.96
N ASN A 82 -37.92 46.20 -20.55
CA ASN A 82 -39.30 46.29 -21.04
C ASN A 82 -40.29 45.37 -20.30
N SER A 83 -39.82 44.48 -19.42
CA SER A 83 -40.69 43.53 -18.73
C SER A 83 -40.15 43.16 -17.36
N ALA A 84 -41.04 43.02 -16.37
CA ALA A 84 -40.67 42.40 -15.11
C ALA A 84 -40.19 40.96 -15.32
N GLY A 85 -39.27 40.50 -14.46
CA GLY A 85 -38.77 39.13 -14.50
C GLY A 85 -39.87 38.12 -14.16
N ASP A 86 -39.83 36.96 -14.81
CA ASP A 86 -40.71 35.85 -14.46
C ASP A 86 -40.14 35.06 -13.28
N ALA A 87 -40.95 34.90 -12.23
CA ALA A 87 -40.59 34.09 -11.06
C ALA A 87 -40.34 32.62 -11.43
N SER A 88 -40.92 32.13 -12.54
CA SER A 88 -40.72 30.77 -13.03
C SER A 88 -39.24 30.45 -13.26
N PHE A 89 -38.45 31.40 -13.80
CA PHE A 89 -37.03 31.21 -14.07
C PHE A 89 -36.20 31.09 -12.79
N ALA A 90 -36.53 31.85 -11.75
CA ALA A 90 -35.85 31.77 -10.46
C ALA A 90 -36.09 30.40 -9.81
N ILE A 91 -37.33 29.92 -9.86
CA ILE A 91 -37.72 28.59 -9.35
C ILE A 91 -36.99 27.49 -10.13
N GLU A 92 -36.99 27.55 -11.47
CA GLU A 92 -36.32 26.56 -12.34
C GLU A 92 -34.82 26.49 -12.03
N ARG A 93 -34.15 27.64 -11.89
CA ARG A 93 -32.73 27.71 -11.56
C ARG A 93 -32.43 27.13 -10.18
N THR A 94 -33.23 27.47 -9.17
CA THR A 94 -33.08 26.93 -7.82
C THR A 94 -33.28 25.41 -7.81
N VAL A 95 -34.29 24.89 -8.52
CA VAL A 95 -34.54 23.45 -8.67
C VAL A 95 -33.36 22.75 -9.35
N CYS A 96 -32.82 23.31 -10.43
CA CYS A 96 -31.67 22.73 -11.14
C CYS A 96 -30.43 22.63 -10.25
N VAL A 97 -30.13 23.66 -9.45
CA VAL A 97 -28.99 23.63 -8.53
C VAL A 97 -29.24 22.64 -7.39
N LEU A 98 -30.46 22.55 -6.85
CA LEU A 98 -30.81 21.53 -5.86
C LEU A 98 -30.60 20.12 -6.40
N ILE A 99 -31.03 19.83 -7.63
CA ILE A 99 -30.77 18.55 -8.31
C ILE A 99 -29.27 18.31 -8.42
N GLY A 100 -28.49 19.31 -8.86
CA GLY A 100 -27.03 19.21 -8.96
C GLY A 100 -26.34 18.94 -7.62
N VAL A 101 -26.81 19.57 -6.53
CA VAL A 101 -26.30 19.31 -5.17
C VAL A 101 -26.66 17.90 -4.72
N VAL A 102 -27.89 17.44 -4.95
CA VAL A 102 -28.31 16.06 -4.62
C VAL A 102 -27.47 15.04 -5.38
N ILE A 103 -27.25 15.24 -6.69
CA ILE A 103 -26.37 14.38 -7.49
C ILE A 103 -24.93 14.41 -6.94
N SER A 104 -24.38 15.59 -6.65
CA SER A 104 -23.04 15.73 -6.07
C SER A 104 -22.94 15.06 -4.70
N LEU A 105 -23.98 15.13 -3.87
CA LEU A 105 -24.06 14.46 -2.58
C LEU A 105 -24.10 12.94 -2.73
N ILE A 106 -24.88 12.42 -3.69
CA ILE A 106 -24.93 10.98 -3.98
C ILE A 106 -23.56 10.51 -4.50
N MET A 107 -22.96 11.25 -5.44
CA MET A 107 -21.66 10.94 -6.00
C MET A 107 -20.57 10.97 -4.94
N ASN A 108 -20.46 12.04 -4.14
CA ASN A 108 -19.41 12.20 -3.14
C ASN A 108 -19.66 11.41 -1.85
N GLY A 109 -20.93 11.15 -1.52
CA GLY A 109 -21.33 10.51 -0.27
C GLY A 109 -21.46 8.99 -0.36
N ILE A 110 -21.83 8.46 -1.53
CA ILE A 110 -22.12 7.03 -1.71
C ILE A 110 -21.14 6.41 -2.69
N LEU A 111 -21.00 6.98 -3.89
CA LEU A 111 -20.24 6.35 -4.97
C LEU A 111 -18.73 6.53 -4.78
N TRP A 112 -18.28 7.75 -4.49
CA TRP A 112 -16.86 8.09 -4.34
C TRP A 112 -16.18 7.30 -3.22
N PRO A 113 -16.75 7.16 -2.01
CA PRO A 113 -16.16 6.32 -0.96
C PRO A 113 -15.98 4.87 -1.39
N SER A 114 -16.96 4.33 -2.12
CA SER A 114 -16.89 2.96 -2.63
C SER A 114 -15.80 2.80 -3.69
N PHE A 115 -15.63 3.80 -4.58
CA PHE A 115 -14.57 3.77 -5.59
C PHE A 115 -13.18 3.97 -4.98
N ALA A 116 -13.03 4.92 -4.06
CA ALA A 116 -11.77 5.17 -3.36
C ALA A 116 -11.36 3.95 -2.53
N GLY A 117 -12.30 3.36 -1.79
CA GLY A 117 -12.07 2.13 -1.03
C GLY A 117 -11.66 0.96 -1.92
N ALA A 118 -12.39 0.70 -3.01
CA ALA A 118 -12.07 -0.38 -3.94
C ALA A 118 -10.72 -0.18 -4.64
N GLU A 119 -10.37 1.07 -4.97
CA GLU A 119 -9.07 1.38 -5.57
C GLU A 119 -7.93 1.19 -4.57
N VAL A 120 -8.10 1.59 -3.30
CA VAL A 120 -7.12 1.32 -2.25
C VAL A 120 -6.95 -0.19 -2.02
N ASP A 121 -8.05 -0.96 -1.98
CA ASP A 121 -7.98 -2.42 -1.89
C ASP A 121 -7.20 -3.02 -3.06
N ARG A 122 -7.48 -2.56 -4.29
CA ARG A 122 -6.76 -3.01 -5.50
C ARG A 122 -5.26 -2.73 -5.40
N LEU A 123 -4.89 -1.52 -4.99
CA LEU A 123 -3.48 -1.12 -4.84
C LEU A 123 -2.77 -1.91 -3.73
N LEU A 124 -3.45 -2.14 -2.58
CA LEU A 124 -2.91 -2.96 -1.49
C LEU A 124 -2.71 -4.41 -1.92
N LEU A 125 -3.68 -5.01 -2.62
CA LEU A 125 -3.54 -6.37 -3.15
C LEU A 125 -2.38 -6.49 -4.13
N GLU A 126 -2.18 -5.49 -4.98
CA GLU A 126 -1.05 -5.44 -5.91
C GLU A 126 0.30 -5.32 -5.16
N VAL A 127 0.37 -4.48 -4.12
CA VAL A 127 1.54 -4.38 -3.24
C VAL A 127 1.89 -5.72 -2.60
N LEU A 128 0.89 -6.43 -2.08
CA LEU A 128 1.10 -7.74 -1.45
C LEU A 128 1.62 -8.77 -2.46
N ARG A 129 1.02 -8.80 -3.66
CA ARG A 129 1.42 -9.69 -4.76
C ARG A 129 2.86 -9.41 -5.18
N LEU A 130 3.20 -8.16 -5.49
CA LEU A 130 4.56 -7.77 -5.86
C LEU A 130 5.56 -8.04 -4.73
N GLY A 131 5.16 -7.80 -3.48
CA GLY A 131 5.95 -8.11 -2.29
C GLY A 131 6.27 -9.60 -2.17
N GLN A 132 5.32 -10.48 -2.41
CA GLN A 132 5.53 -11.94 -2.39
C GLN A 132 6.41 -12.42 -3.54
N VAL A 133 6.24 -11.86 -4.75
CA VAL A 133 7.11 -12.18 -5.89
C VAL A 133 8.55 -11.80 -5.56
N TRP A 134 8.78 -10.59 -5.07
CA TRP A 134 10.12 -10.12 -4.68
C TRP A 134 10.69 -10.97 -3.53
N PHE A 135 9.88 -11.29 -2.52
CA PHE A 135 10.27 -12.11 -1.37
C PHE A 135 10.69 -13.54 -1.78
N SER A 136 9.94 -14.18 -2.67
CA SER A 136 10.23 -15.54 -3.15
C SER A 136 11.47 -15.55 -4.06
N ALA A 137 11.58 -14.55 -4.93
CA ALA A 137 12.71 -14.44 -5.83
C ALA A 137 14.01 -14.13 -5.07
N SER A 138 13.97 -13.26 -4.06
CA SER A 138 15.14 -12.90 -3.25
C SER A 138 15.69 -14.09 -2.47
N PHE A 139 14.81 -14.96 -1.95
CA PHE A 139 15.22 -16.24 -1.37
C PHE A 139 15.86 -17.18 -2.40
N THR A 140 15.27 -17.29 -3.60
CA THR A 140 15.81 -18.15 -4.67
C THR A 140 17.18 -17.66 -5.15
N ALA A 141 17.35 -16.34 -5.30
CA ALA A 141 18.63 -15.73 -5.63
C ALA A 141 19.68 -15.96 -4.56
N PHE A 142 19.29 -15.86 -3.28
CA PHE A 142 20.17 -16.21 -2.17
C PHE A 142 20.66 -17.65 -2.25
N CYS A 143 19.74 -18.61 -2.43
CA CYS A 143 20.08 -20.02 -2.58
C CYS A 143 21.02 -20.27 -3.77
N SER A 144 20.71 -19.67 -4.93
CA SER A 144 21.53 -19.81 -6.14
C SER A 144 22.94 -19.24 -5.96
N ALA A 145 23.08 -18.09 -5.30
CA ALA A 145 24.37 -17.48 -5.03
C ALA A 145 25.20 -18.32 -4.05
N SER A 146 24.56 -18.82 -3.00
CA SER A 146 25.17 -19.71 -2.01
C SER A 146 25.65 -21.02 -2.64
N GLN A 147 24.82 -21.65 -3.47
CA GLN A 147 25.14 -22.86 -4.22
C GLN A 147 26.31 -22.66 -5.19
N THR A 148 26.31 -21.53 -5.91
CA THR A 148 27.38 -21.19 -6.86
C THR A 148 28.72 -20.99 -6.14
N ALA A 149 28.70 -20.35 -4.97
CA ALA A 149 29.88 -20.18 -4.15
C ALA A 149 30.42 -21.53 -3.64
N ALA A 150 29.54 -22.41 -3.13
CA ALA A 150 29.90 -23.75 -2.68
C ALA A 150 30.50 -24.62 -3.81
N ALA A 151 29.87 -24.63 -4.99
CA ALA A 151 30.35 -25.40 -6.14
C ALA A 151 31.75 -24.95 -6.61
N ARG A 152 32.04 -23.64 -6.55
CA ARG A 152 33.37 -23.11 -6.88
C ARG A 152 34.43 -23.53 -5.88
N LEU A 153 34.09 -23.53 -4.58
CA LEU A 153 35.00 -24.00 -3.54
C LEU A 153 35.34 -25.48 -3.76
N ALA A 154 34.33 -26.32 -4.03
CA ALA A 154 34.52 -27.73 -4.34
C ALA A 154 35.43 -27.93 -5.57
N HIS A 155 35.23 -27.16 -6.63
CA HIS A 155 36.08 -27.22 -7.83
C HIS A 155 37.55 -26.82 -7.53
N ARG A 156 37.77 -25.78 -6.71
CA ARG A 156 39.13 -25.38 -6.29
C ARG A 156 39.81 -26.48 -5.47
N GLN A 157 39.08 -27.12 -4.56
CA GLN A 157 39.61 -28.22 -3.74
C GLN A 157 39.90 -29.49 -4.56
N ALA A 158 39.13 -29.75 -5.61
CA ALA A 158 39.34 -30.90 -6.50
C ALA A 158 40.52 -30.74 -7.47
N SER A 159 41.03 -29.52 -7.69
CA SER A 159 42.17 -29.24 -8.59
C SER A 159 43.40 -28.65 -7.87
N PRO A 160 43.98 -29.32 -6.85
CA PRO A 160 45.06 -28.75 -6.03
C PRO A 160 46.41 -28.63 -6.77
N ASN A 161 46.62 -29.36 -7.87
CA ASN A 161 47.91 -29.45 -8.57
C ASN A 161 48.08 -28.49 -9.75
N ARG A 162 47.17 -27.52 -9.95
CA ARG A 162 47.40 -26.47 -10.96
C ARG A 162 48.35 -25.43 -10.37
N SER A 163 49.64 -25.77 -10.32
CA SER A 163 50.73 -24.86 -9.96
C SER A 163 50.61 -23.61 -10.81
N VAL A 164 50.20 -22.52 -10.15
CA VAL A 164 50.06 -21.19 -10.74
C VAL A 164 51.44 -20.79 -11.25
N SER A 165 51.59 -20.69 -12.57
CA SER A 165 52.61 -19.84 -13.17
C SER A 165 52.23 -18.40 -12.84
N ILE A 166 52.70 -17.96 -11.68
CA ILE A 166 52.60 -16.61 -11.13
C ILE A 166 53.42 -15.72 -12.07
N GLU A 167 52.78 -14.87 -12.88
CA GLU A 167 53.42 -13.62 -13.33
C GLU A 167 52.50 -12.63 -14.07
N SER A 168 51.22 -12.94 -14.37
CA SER A 168 50.38 -11.97 -15.12
C SER A 168 48.89 -11.88 -14.75
N SER A 169 48.40 -12.55 -13.71
CA SER A 169 46.95 -12.67 -13.44
C SER A 169 46.50 -12.26 -12.02
N GLU A 170 47.31 -11.52 -11.25
CA GLU A 170 46.89 -11.10 -9.88
C GLU A 170 45.78 -10.02 -9.90
N ILE A 171 45.74 -9.17 -10.93
CA ILE A 171 44.74 -8.10 -11.05
C ILE A 171 43.35 -8.67 -11.39
N ASP A 172 43.28 -9.73 -12.21
CA ASP A 172 42.02 -10.39 -12.55
C ASP A 172 41.50 -11.28 -11.41
N ASP A 173 42.39 -11.85 -10.59
CA ASP A 173 42.00 -12.69 -9.46
C ASP A 173 41.45 -11.88 -8.28
N GLU A 174 41.98 -10.69 -8.01
CA GLU A 174 41.45 -9.78 -6.99
C GLU A 174 40.05 -9.27 -7.38
N ALA A 175 39.87 -8.86 -8.64
CA ALA A 175 38.58 -8.46 -9.19
C ALA A 175 37.56 -9.62 -9.25
N ALA A 176 38.03 -10.85 -9.50
CA ALA A 176 37.20 -12.04 -9.44
C ALA A 176 36.81 -12.40 -7.99
N ARG A 177 37.70 -12.24 -7.00
CA ARG A 177 37.38 -12.49 -5.58
C ARG A 177 36.31 -11.55 -5.05
N VAL A 178 36.38 -10.26 -5.39
CA VAL A 178 35.39 -9.26 -4.96
C VAL A 178 34.01 -9.49 -5.59
N ARG A 179 33.93 -9.95 -6.85
CA ARG A 179 32.65 -10.15 -7.57
C ARG A 179 31.92 -11.45 -7.23
N VAL A 180 32.58 -12.42 -6.61
CA VAL A 180 32.06 -13.80 -6.46
C VAL A 180 31.00 -13.95 -5.35
N GLY A 181 30.88 -12.99 -4.44
CA GLY A 181 29.87 -12.99 -3.37
C GLY A 181 28.69 -12.04 -3.60
N GLU A 182 28.81 -11.08 -4.51
CA GLU A 182 27.78 -10.07 -4.72
C GLU A 182 26.61 -10.70 -5.48
N VAL A 183 25.44 -10.79 -4.85
CA VAL A 183 24.20 -10.95 -5.64
C VAL A 183 24.09 -9.63 -6.37
N ASP A 184 24.35 -9.63 -7.68
CA ASP A 184 24.14 -8.45 -8.50
C ASP A 184 22.66 -8.09 -8.44
N VAL A 185 22.33 -7.19 -7.53
CA VAL A 185 20.94 -6.85 -7.26
C VAL A 185 20.32 -6.13 -8.45
N ALA A 186 21.12 -5.51 -9.33
CA ALA A 186 20.59 -4.91 -10.54
C ALA A 186 20.11 -5.99 -11.52
N SER A 187 20.91 -7.04 -11.77
CA SER A 187 20.45 -8.16 -12.60
C SER A 187 19.39 -9.02 -11.90
N PHE A 188 19.41 -9.11 -10.57
CA PHE A 188 18.35 -9.72 -9.78
C PHE A 188 17.02 -8.95 -9.91
N GLU A 189 17.01 -7.64 -9.69
CA GLU A 189 15.80 -6.82 -9.83
C GLU A 189 15.30 -6.83 -11.28
N GLN A 190 16.22 -6.85 -12.26
CA GLN A 190 15.88 -7.00 -13.67
C GLN A 190 15.27 -8.38 -13.99
N SER A 191 15.79 -9.46 -13.40
CA SER A 191 15.26 -10.82 -13.61
C SER A 191 13.92 -11.04 -12.89
N CYS A 192 13.71 -10.42 -11.73
CA CYS A 192 12.46 -10.47 -11.00
C CYS A 192 11.34 -9.63 -11.63
N LYS A 193 11.68 -8.68 -12.50
CA LYS A 193 10.76 -7.71 -13.13
C LYS A 193 9.91 -6.92 -12.12
N VAL A 194 10.33 -6.88 -10.86
CA VAL A 194 9.62 -6.20 -9.76
C VAL A 194 10.64 -5.39 -8.97
N SER A 195 10.43 -4.08 -8.89
CA SER A 195 11.28 -3.18 -8.11
C SER A 195 10.61 -2.81 -6.79
N LEU A 196 11.38 -2.76 -5.70
CA LEU A 196 10.90 -2.22 -4.42
C LEU A 196 10.44 -0.75 -4.54
N ILE A 197 11.00 0.00 -5.50
CA ILE A 197 10.59 1.37 -5.81
C ILE A 197 9.16 1.40 -6.37
N GLU A 198 8.80 0.42 -7.19
CA GLU A 198 7.45 0.30 -7.74
C GLU A 198 6.44 -0.03 -6.62
N ILE A 199 6.77 -0.97 -5.73
CA ILE A 199 5.94 -1.29 -4.56
C ILE A 199 5.71 -0.03 -3.70
N ARG A 200 6.77 0.75 -3.45
CA ARG A 200 6.68 2.03 -2.73
C ARG A 200 5.75 3.02 -3.44
N ARG A 201 5.92 3.20 -4.76
CA ARG A 201 5.09 4.13 -5.55
C ARG A 201 3.60 3.78 -5.48
N ILE A 202 3.27 2.49 -5.52
CA ILE A 202 1.89 2.01 -5.39
C ILE A 202 1.35 2.28 -3.98
N LEU A 203 2.15 2.04 -2.94
CA LEU A 203 1.79 2.38 -1.56
C LEU A 203 1.56 3.88 -1.36
N ASP A 204 2.46 4.72 -1.88
CA ASP A 204 2.33 6.18 -1.79
C ASP A 204 1.07 6.68 -2.54
N SER A 205 0.69 6.00 -3.63
CA SER A 205 -0.56 6.27 -4.35
C SER A 205 -1.79 5.89 -3.51
N ALA A 206 -1.78 4.72 -2.88
CA ALA A 206 -2.84 4.28 -1.97
C ALA A 206 -2.98 5.23 -0.76
N GLN A 207 -1.86 5.68 -0.20
CA GLN A 207 -1.83 6.65 0.89
C GLN A 207 -2.39 8.01 0.46
N THR A 208 -2.06 8.47 -0.74
CA THR A 208 -2.58 9.75 -1.28
C THR A 208 -4.10 9.71 -1.42
N ILE A 209 -4.65 8.59 -1.94
CA ILE A 209 -6.11 8.39 -2.02
C ILE A 209 -6.70 8.37 -0.61
N ALA A 210 -6.10 7.61 0.31
CA ALA A 210 -6.59 7.49 1.68
C ALA A 210 -6.59 8.80 2.46
N ILE A 211 -5.59 9.66 2.27
CA ILE A 211 -5.50 10.97 2.92
C ILE A 211 -6.52 11.94 2.30
N THR A 212 -6.67 11.95 0.98
CA THR A 212 -7.63 12.82 0.29
C THR A 212 -9.06 12.49 0.73
N ASP A 213 -9.32 11.21 0.99
CA ASP A 213 -10.62 10.64 1.29
C ASP A 213 -10.71 10.04 2.71
N LEU A 214 -10.07 10.69 3.69
CA LEU A 214 -9.93 10.26 5.11
C LEU A 214 -11.23 9.78 5.76
N ASN A 215 -12.36 10.40 5.39
CA ASN A 215 -13.67 10.10 5.98
C ASN A 215 -14.37 8.88 5.37
N SER A 216 -13.87 8.37 4.25
CA SER A 216 -14.50 7.33 3.44
C SER A 216 -13.76 6.00 3.47
N ILE A 217 -12.49 6.02 3.89
CA ILE A 217 -11.66 4.83 3.93
C ILE A 217 -11.87 4.07 5.24
N PRO A 218 -12.20 2.76 5.19
CA PRO A 218 -12.27 1.91 6.38
C PRO A 218 -10.95 1.90 7.16
N LYS A 219 -11.03 1.88 8.50
CA LYS A 219 -9.85 1.75 9.39
C LYS A 219 -8.96 0.55 9.02
N LEU A 220 -9.57 -0.53 8.52
CA LEU A 220 -8.87 -1.71 8.01
C LEU A 220 -7.81 -1.34 6.98
N GLN A 221 -8.17 -0.55 5.96
CA GLN A 221 -7.27 -0.19 4.87
C GLN A 221 -6.08 0.63 5.38
N PHE A 222 -6.28 1.51 6.37
CA PHE A 222 -5.17 2.23 7.01
C PHE A 222 -4.21 1.30 7.75
N HIS A 223 -4.73 0.33 8.51
CA HIS A 223 -3.89 -0.67 9.17
C HIS A 223 -3.13 -1.54 8.16
N LEU A 224 -3.81 -2.04 7.13
CA LEU A 224 -3.19 -2.83 6.07
C LEU A 224 -2.11 -2.05 5.33
N MET A 225 -2.36 -0.76 5.04
CA MET A 225 -1.38 0.12 4.43
C MET A 225 -0.15 0.30 5.35
N SER A 226 -0.36 0.57 6.64
CA SER A 226 0.73 0.70 7.61
C SER A 226 1.58 -0.57 7.70
N ILE A 227 0.94 -1.75 7.78
CA ILE A 227 1.66 -3.02 7.83
C ILE A 227 2.36 -3.31 6.50
N SER A 228 1.78 -2.92 5.36
CA SER A 228 2.41 -3.06 4.04
C SER A 228 3.66 -2.17 3.88
N TYR A 229 3.68 -0.97 4.47
CA TYR A 229 4.91 -0.18 4.60
C TYR A 229 5.96 -0.89 5.46
N GLN A 230 5.55 -1.53 6.57
CA GLN A 230 6.48 -2.32 7.38
C GLN A 230 7.01 -3.56 6.63
N LEU A 231 6.20 -4.19 5.79
CA LEU A 231 6.63 -5.25 4.88
C LEU A 231 7.67 -4.70 3.92
N LEU A 232 7.41 -3.57 3.25
CA LEU A 232 8.35 -2.91 2.34
C LEU A 232 9.69 -2.63 3.02
N VAL A 233 9.70 -2.10 4.24
CA VAL A 233 10.94 -1.88 5.03
C VAL A 233 11.68 -3.20 5.29
N SER A 234 10.95 -4.28 5.57
CA SER A 234 11.54 -5.61 5.78
C SER A 234 12.17 -6.17 4.50
N LEU A 235 11.54 -5.93 3.34
CA LEU A 235 12.08 -6.29 2.03
C LEU A 235 13.34 -5.47 1.69
N TYR A 236 13.35 -4.17 1.99
CA TYR A 236 14.57 -3.35 1.87
C TYR A 236 15.69 -3.85 2.77
N ALA A 237 15.41 -4.23 4.01
CA ALA A 237 16.41 -4.81 4.89
C ALA A 237 16.98 -6.12 4.31
N MET A 238 16.11 -6.97 3.74
CA MET A 238 16.53 -8.18 3.04
C MET A 238 17.40 -7.87 1.82
N ARG A 239 17.05 -6.84 1.03
CA ARG A 239 17.87 -6.37 -0.09
C ARG A 239 19.27 -5.96 0.38
N CYS A 240 19.35 -5.15 1.44
CA CYS A 240 20.62 -4.73 2.03
C CYS A 240 21.44 -5.93 2.53
N ALA A 241 20.79 -6.93 3.14
CA ALA A 241 21.46 -8.15 3.60
C ALA A 241 22.02 -8.98 2.43
N LEU A 242 21.33 -9.02 1.28
CA LEU A 242 21.79 -9.72 0.08
C LEU A 242 22.96 -9.01 -0.62
N GLN A 243 22.96 -7.68 -0.63
CA GLN A 243 24.02 -6.83 -1.19
C GLN A 243 25.25 -6.70 -0.30
N ARG A 244 25.17 -7.19 0.94
CA ARG A 244 26.25 -6.98 1.91
C ARG A 244 27.50 -7.71 1.46
N ASN A 245 28.58 -6.95 1.28
CA ASN A 245 29.90 -7.52 1.04
C ASN A 245 30.38 -8.31 2.28
N PRO A 246 31.20 -9.36 2.08
CA PRO A 246 31.90 -10.02 3.17
C PRO A 246 32.71 -9.00 3.99
N ILE A 247 32.74 -9.14 5.31
CA ILE A 247 33.26 -8.10 6.22
C ILE A 247 34.61 -8.50 6.82
N LEU A 248 34.75 -9.76 7.22
CA LEU A 248 35.85 -10.23 8.04
C LEU A 248 37.00 -10.74 7.20
N LEU A 249 36.70 -11.57 6.20
CA LEU A 249 37.67 -12.27 5.36
C LEU A 249 37.60 -11.80 3.90
N GLY A 250 36.60 -11.00 3.52
CA GLY A 250 36.44 -10.54 2.14
C GLY A 250 36.01 -11.64 1.17
N GLU A 251 35.71 -12.85 1.68
CA GLU A 251 35.45 -14.03 0.86
C GLU A 251 34.13 -14.68 1.26
N TYR A 252 33.29 -14.97 0.25
CA TYR A 252 32.08 -15.77 0.39
C TYR A 252 32.32 -17.16 -0.22
N CYS A 253 32.23 -18.21 0.58
CA CYS A 253 32.58 -19.57 0.20
C CYS A 253 31.36 -20.50 0.04
N GLY A 254 30.17 -20.04 0.44
CA GLY A 254 28.94 -20.82 0.34
C GLY A 254 28.86 -21.96 1.36
N SER A 255 29.63 -21.93 2.45
CA SER A 255 29.57 -22.95 3.51
C SER A 255 28.21 -22.98 4.23
N ASP A 256 27.49 -21.86 4.22
CA ASP A 256 26.10 -21.75 4.67
C ASP A 256 25.13 -22.57 3.81
N TYR A 257 25.43 -22.78 2.53
CA TYR A 257 24.59 -23.56 1.63
C TYR A 257 24.47 -25.01 2.09
N GLU A 258 25.59 -25.69 2.26
CA GLU A 258 25.61 -27.12 2.60
C GLU A 258 25.08 -27.38 4.02
N VAL A 259 25.30 -26.45 4.94
CA VAL A 259 24.97 -26.63 6.37
C VAL A 259 23.52 -26.29 6.67
N PHE A 260 23.03 -25.20 6.10
CA PHE A 260 21.72 -24.66 6.45
C PHE A 260 20.77 -24.67 5.27
N LEU A 261 21.14 -24.06 4.14
CA LEU A 261 20.17 -23.84 3.06
C LEU A 261 19.71 -25.13 2.40
N GLU A 262 20.64 -26.02 2.02
CA GLU A 262 20.28 -27.27 1.35
C GLU A 262 19.43 -28.17 2.25
N PRO A 263 19.78 -28.42 3.54
CA PRO A 263 18.93 -29.20 4.42
C PRO A 263 17.57 -28.55 4.73
N MET A 264 17.48 -27.21 4.72
CA MET A 264 16.24 -26.47 5.01
C MET A 264 15.41 -26.15 3.77
N LYS A 265 15.91 -26.45 2.57
CA LYS A 265 15.37 -25.98 1.29
C LYS A 265 13.89 -26.31 1.13
N ASP A 266 13.50 -27.55 1.35
CA ASP A 266 12.11 -28.00 1.20
C ASP A 266 11.18 -27.29 2.19
N ALA A 267 11.59 -27.19 3.47
CA ALA A 267 10.82 -26.49 4.49
C ALA A 267 10.69 -24.97 4.19
N MET A 268 11.71 -24.37 3.58
CA MET A 268 11.66 -22.95 3.18
C MET A 268 10.75 -22.75 1.96
N TYR A 269 10.78 -23.66 0.97
CA TYR A 269 9.85 -23.62 -0.16
C TYR A 269 8.40 -23.87 0.25
N GLU A 270 8.17 -24.74 1.25
CA GLU A 270 6.85 -24.92 1.86
C GLU A 270 6.34 -23.60 2.46
N VAL A 271 7.19 -22.87 3.20
CA VAL A 271 6.82 -21.55 3.72
C VAL A 271 6.48 -20.56 2.60
N LEU A 272 7.24 -20.53 1.50
CA LEU A 272 6.92 -19.69 0.34
C LEU A 272 5.57 -20.05 -0.27
N SER A 273 5.26 -21.34 -0.37
CA SER A 273 3.95 -21.82 -0.84
C SER A 273 2.81 -21.40 0.09
N CYS A 274 3.00 -21.50 1.41
CA CYS A 274 2.02 -21.04 2.39
C CYS A 274 1.82 -19.52 2.36
N VAL A 275 2.86 -18.72 2.08
CA VAL A 275 2.71 -17.27 1.89
C VAL A 275 1.85 -16.96 0.66
N ASP A 276 2.05 -17.67 -0.45
CA ASP A 276 1.25 -17.51 -1.65
C ASP A 276 -0.22 -17.93 -1.42
N GLU A 277 -0.46 -19.06 -0.73
CA GLU A 277 -1.80 -19.48 -0.30
C GLU A 277 -2.48 -18.43 0.58
N LEU A 278 -1.75 -17.85 1.54
CA LEU A 278 -2.22 -16.78 2.40
C LEU A 278 -2.62 -15.53 1.60
N LEU A 279 -1.81 -15.11 0.62
CA LEU A 279 -2.15 -13.95 -0.21
C LEU A 279 -3.39 -14.17 -1.08
N ARG A 280 -3.56 -15.38 -1.63
CA ARG A 280 -4.79 -15.73 -2.36
C ARG A 280 -6.01 -15.70 -1.45
N ALA A 281 -5.87 -16.15 -0.20
CA ALA A 281 -6.94 -16.08 0.79
C ALA A 281 -7.27 -14.62 1.17
N ILE A 282 -6.26 -13.77 1.39
CA ILE A 282 -6.43 -12.33 1.63
C ILE A 282 -7.15 -11.68 0.44
N HIS A 283 -6.73 -11.98 -0.79
CA HIS A 283 -7.38 -11.47 -2.00
C HIS A 283 -8.85 -11.87 -2.07
N ALA A 284 -9.16 -13.16 -1.87
CA ALA A 284 -10.52 -13.65 -1.86
C ALA A 284 -11.37 -12.97 -0.77
N HIS A 285 -10.78 -12.70 0.39
CA HIS A 285 -11.43 -12.07 1.52
C HIS A 285 -11.74 -10.59 1.25
N ILE A 286 -10.74 -9.79 0.85
CA ILE A 286 -10.91 -8.36 0.55
C ILE A 286 -11.94 -8.16 -0.58
N VAL A 287 -11.84 -8.95 -1.66
CA VAL A 287 -12.80 -8.88 -2.78
C VAL A 287 -14.22 -9.31 -2.36
N SER A 288 -14.35 -10.22 -1.38
CA SER A 288 -15.67 -10.60 -0.86
C SER A 288 -16.32 -9.52 0.02
N ASP A 289 -15.51 -8.61 0.58
CA ASP A 289 -15.99 -7.51 1.41
C ASP A 289 -16.34 -6.26 0.61
N THR A 290 -15.83 -6.11 -0.62
CA THR A 290 -16.16 -4.96 -1.47
C THR A 290 -17.66 -4.99 -1.84
N PRO A 291 -18.47 -4.03 -1.37
CA PRO A 291 -19.90 -4.02 -1.64
C PRO A 291 -20.14 -3.81 -3.14
N SER A 292 -20.55 -4.86 -3.83
CA SER A 292 -21.06 -4.71 -5.20
C SER A 292 -22.41 -4.01 -5.11
N ALA A 293 -22.51 -2.76 -5.57
CA ALA A 293 -23.71 -1.93 -5.50
C ALA A 293 -25.00 -2.61 -6.06
N LEU A 294 -24.85 -3.67 -6.86
CA LEU A 294 -25.93 -4.42 -7.49
C LEU A 294 -26.41 -5.67 -6.71
N LEU A 295 -25.72 -6.11 -5.65
CA LEU A 295 -25.98 -7.39 -4.98
C LEU A 295 -26.77 -7.30 -3.66
N PHE A 296 -27.41 -6.16 -3.38
CA PHE A 296 -28.18 -5.95 -2.14
C PHE A 296 -29.26 -7.04 -1.89
N TRP A 297 -29.79 -7.65 -2.95
CA TRP A 297 -30.87 -8.64 -2.89
C TRP A 297 -30.47 -10.05 -2.43
N ARG A 298 -29.18 -10.35 -2.21
CA ARG A 298 -28.71 -11.69 -1.79
C ARG A 298 -27.86 -11.69 -0.52
N LYS A 299 -28.38 -11.11 0.56
CA LYS A 299 -27.68 -11.06 1.86
C LYS A 299 -27.21 -12.44 2.36
N SER A 300 -28.00 -13.50 2.21
CA SER A 300 -27.63 -14.84 2.68
C SER A 300 -26.40 -15.43 1.97
N GLN A 301 -26.32 -15.28 0.64
CA GLN A 301 -25.17 -15.77 -0.13
C GLN A 301 -23.89 -14.97 0.13
N ILE A 302 -24.02 -13.66 0.41
CA ILE A 302 -22.88 -12.81 0.77
C ILE A 302 -22.29 -13.26 2.10
N GLU A 303 -23.14 -13.53 3.10
CA GLU A 303 -22.69 -13.95 4.42
C GLU A 303 -22.00 -15.32 4.39
N GLU A 304 -22.58 -16.28 3.67
CA GLU A 304 -21.97 -17.60 3.48
C GLU A 304 -20.59 -17.50 2.79
N ARG A 305 -20.48 -16.63 1.78
CA ARG A 305 -19.20 -16.37 1.09
C ARG A 305 -18.17 -15.73 2.02
N LYS A 306 -18.58 -14.76 2.86
CA LYS A 306 -17.71 -14.11 3.85
C LYS A 306 -17.20 -15.11 4.89
N GLN A 307 -18.06 -15.98 5.40
CA GLN A 307 -17.67 -17.03 6.33
C GLN A 307 -16.68 -18.01 5.69
N LEU A 308 -16.92 -18.41 4.43
CA LEU A 308 -16.02 -19.29 3.70
C LEU A 308 -14.64 -18.65 3.44
N THR A 309 -14.59 -17.37 3.01
CA THR A 309 -13.31 -16.70 2.76
C THR A 309 -12.54 -16.45 4.05
N LYS A 310 -13.25 -16.14 5.15
CA LYS A 310 -12.67 -16.04 6.49
C LYS A 310 -12.06 -17.36 6.96
N TRP A 311 -12.80 -18.47 6.85
CA TRP A 311 -12.29 -19.80 7.23
C TRP A 311 -11.03 -20.16 6.45
N ARG A 312 -11.01 -19.92 5.12
CA ARG A 312 -9.82 -20.15 4.28
C ARG A 312 -8.63 -19.28 4.69
N LEU A 313 -8.89 -18.04 5.10
CA LEU A 313 -7.85 -17.12 5.59
C LEU A 313 -7.25 -17.63 6.91
N GLU A 314 -8.08 -18.05 7.86
CA GLU A 314 -7.64 -18.62 9.14
C GLU A 314 -6.86 -19.94 8.94
N GLU A 315 -7.30 -20.79 8.01
CA GLU A 315 -6.60 -22.00 7.60
C GLU A 315 -5.20 -21.68 7.03
N ALA A 316 -5.11 -20.72 6.11
CA ALA A 316 -3.84 -20.31 5.50
C ALA A 316 -2.86 -19.70 6.51
N ILE A 317 -3.35 -18.91 7.47
CA ILE A 317 -2.54 -18.39 8.59
C ILE A 317 -1.97 -19.54 9.41
N THR A 318 -2.81 -20.54 9.73
CA THR A 318 -2.41 -21.71 10.51
C THR A 318 -1.36 -22.55 9.78
N LYS A 319 -1.55 -22.80 8.48
CA LYS A 319 -0.55 -23.49 7.63
C LYS A 319 0.78 -22.76 7.63
N LEU A 320 0.78 -21.44 7.44
CA LEU A 320 2.00 -20.63 7.48
C LEU A 320 2.70 -20.72 8.84
N ASP A 321 1.96 -20.67 9.95
CA ASP A 321 2.54 -20.82 11.29
C ASP A 321 3.18 -22.19 11.51
N ASN A 322 2.50 -23.26 11.09
CA ASN A 322 3.03 -24.62 11.19
C ASN A 322 4.32 -24.78 10.38
N ALA A 323 4.32 -24.33 9.12
CA ALA A 323 5.50 -24.36 8.27
C ALA A 323 6.67 -23.58 8.90
N ARG A 324 6.40 -22.39 9.46
CA ARG A 324 7.42 -21.59 10.16
C ARG A 324 7.98 -22.29 11.41
N VAL A 325 7.14 -22.94 12.20
CA VAL A 325 7.56 -23.72 13.39
C VAL A 325 8.44 -24.89 12.96
N GLN A 326 8.09 -25.58 11.87
CA GLN A 326 8.89 -26.66 11.30
C GLN A 326 10.26 -26.15 10.82
N THR A 327 10.30 -25.07 10.02
CA THR A 327 11.56 -24.45 9.59
C THR A 327 12.43 -24.04 10.77
N ARG A 328 11.83 -23.44 11.81
CA ARG A 328 12.55 -23.05 13.03
C ARG A 328 13.11 -24.25 13.78
N THR A 329 12.33 -25.32 13.92
CA THR A 329 12.74 -26.55 14.61
C THR A 329 13.92 -27.20 13.90
N LEU A 330 13.84 -27.28 12.56
CA LEU A 330 14.92 -27.78 11.72
C LEU A 330 16.19 -26.92 11.86
N PHE A 331 16.06 -25.60 11.77
CA PHE A 331 17.19 -24.68 11.96
C PHE A 331 17.87 -24.84 13.33
N ILE A 332 17.09 -24.94 14.41
CA ILE A 332 17.63 -25.17 15.77
C ILE A 332 18.33 -26.54 15.84
N GLY A 333 17.75 -27.57 15.22
CA GLY A 333 18.33 -28.91 15.13
C GLY A 333 19.69 -28.90 14.42
N LEU A 334 19.75 -28.29 13.23
CA LEU A 334 20.98 -28.15 12.46
C LEU A 334 22.04 -27.36 13.24
N ARG A 335 21.66 -26.25 13.87
CA ARG A 335 22.58 -25.47 14.71
C ARG A 335 23.13 -26.29 15.89
N ARG A 336 22.32 -27.15 16.52
CA ARG A 336 22.78 -28.03 17.60
C ARG A 336 23.73 -29.09 17.09
N GLN A 337 23.40 -29.75 15.97
CA GLN A 337 24.27 -30.75 15.32
C GLN A 337 25.61 -30.14 14.94
N LEU A 338 25.58 -28.92 14.40
CA LEU A 338 26.76 -28.16 14.00
C LEU A 338 27.70 -27.88 15.18
N ILE A 339 27.15 -27.47 16.34
CA ILE A 339 27.93 -27.09 17.52
C ILE A 339 28.31 -28.30 18.41
N ALA A 340 27.64 -29.45 18.25
CA ALA A 340 27.83 -30.63 19.10
C ALA A 340 29.29 -31.11 19.21
N PRO A 341 30.09 -31.20 18.14
CA PRO A 341 31.49 -31.63 18.25
C PRO A 341 32.35 -30.71 19.13
N VAL A 342 32.05 -29.41 19.12
CA VAL A 342 32.74 -28.43 19.99
C VAL A 342 32.32 -28.61 21.45
N LEU A 343 31.02 -28.83 21.70
CA LEU A 343 30.50 -29.05 23.06
C LEU A 343 30.95 -30.37 23.66
N ASN A 344 31.12 -31.41 22.82
CA ASN A 344 31.59 -32.72 23.24
C ASN A 344 33.11 -32.80 23.39
N GLY A 345 33.86 -31.74 23.03
CA GLY A 345 35.33 -31.74 23.05
C GLY A 345 35.98 -32.53 21.93
N GLU A 346 35.23 -32.91 20.88
CA GLU A 346 35.72 -33.63 19.71
C GLU A 346 36.46 -32.72 18.72
N LYS A 347 36.10 -31.43 18.68
CA LYS A 347 36.76 -30.39 17.88
C LYS A 347 37.02 -29.15 18.73
N THR A 348 38.11 -28.44 18.46
CA THR A 348 38.32 -27.11 19.02
C THR A 348 37.41 -26.09 18.34
N ALA A 349 37.08 -24.99 19.04
CA ALA A 349 36.37 -23.87 18.43
C ALA A 349 37.12 -23.29 17.21
N SER A 350 38.46 -23.36 17.21
CA SER A 350 39.29 -22.94 16.09
C SER A 350 39.07 -23.83 14.86
N GLU A 351 39.10 -25.15 15.02
CA GLU A 351 38.86 -26.12 13.93
C GLU A 351 37.44 -26.00 13.36
N PHE A 352 36.47 -25.67 14.22
CA PHE A 352 35.11 -25.38 13.82
C PHE A 352 35.03 -24.10 12.97
N MET A 353 35.68 -23.02 13.40
CA MET A 353 35.72 -21.74 12.68
C MET A 353 36.55 -21.80 11.38
N THR A 354 37.50 -22.73 11.25
CA THR A 354 38.20 -22.94 9.96
C THR A 354 37.31 -23.66 8.95
N GLN A 355 36.36 -24.47 9.40
CA GLN A 355 35.40 -25.15 8.54
C GLN A 355 34.25 -24.22 8.11
N PHE A 356 33.84 -23.29 8.98
CA PHE A 356 32.76 -22.34 8.70
C PHE A 356 33.29 -20.91 8.62
N ARG A 357 33.30 -20.37 7.40
CA ARG A 357 33.73 -19.00 7.17
C ARG A 357 32.76 -18.06 7.88
N SER A 358 33.32 -17.18 8.70
CA SER A 358 32.54 -16.24 9.52
C SER A 358 31.65 -15.33 8.68
N ASP A 359 32.12 -14.93 7.49
CA ASP A 359 31.34 -14.12 6.54
C ASP A 359 30.10 -14.84 6.00
N ASP A 360 30.21 -16.13 5.66
CA ASP A 360 29.07 -16.93 5.18
C ASP A 360 27.98 -17.01 6.25
N LEU A 361 28.38 -17.26 7.50
CA LEU A 361 27.45 -17.29 8.64
C LEU A 361 26.79 -15.94 8.89
N ILE A 362 27.56 -14.85 8.89
CA ILE A 362 27.03 -13.49 9.08
C ILE A 362 26.01 -13.16 8.00
N ARG A 363 26.31 -13.50 6.73
CA ARG A 363 25.39 -13.30 5.61
C ARG A 363 24.12 -14.12 5.79
N PHE A 364 24.25 -15.42 6.05
CA PHE A 364 23.12 -16.32 6.27
C PHE A 364 22.21 -15.80 7.39
N TYR A 365 22.76 -15.49 8.56
CA TYR A 365 21.96 -14.97 9.68
C TYR A 365 21.29 -13.65 9.36
N SER A 366 21.97 -12.75 8.65
CA SER A 366 21.41 -11.46 8.24
C SER A 366 20.21 -11.65 7.31
N VAL A 367 20.37 -12.47 6.27
CA VAL A 367 19.31 -12.76 5.29
C VAL A 367 18.16 -13.52 5.96
N PHE A 368 18.45 -14.57 6.72
CA PHE A 368 17.45 -15.40 7.41
C PHE A 368 16.64 -14.62 8.44
N PHE A 369 17.28 -13.68 9.16
CA PHE A 369 16.60 -12.77 10.07
C PHE A 369 15.64 -11.84 9.33
N CYS A 370 16.10 -11.18 8.26
CA CYS A 370 15.25 -10.31 7.45
C CYS A 370 14.08 -11.08 6.82
N TRP A 371 14.34 -12.30 6.33
CA TRP A 371 13.33 -13.21 5.80
C TRP A 371 12.25 -13.53 6.85
N THR A 372 12.66 -13.87 8.07
CA THR A 372 11.74 -14.16 9.19
C THR A 372 10.91 -12.94 9.59
N ILE A 373 11.50 -11.73 9.56
CA ILE A 373 10.75 -10.48 9.81
C ILE A 373 9.70 -10.25 8.72
N ALA A 374 10.06 -10.41 7.45
CA ALA A 374 9.11 -10.25 6.34
C ALA A 374 7.94 -11.24 6.46
N LEU A 375 8.19 -12.50 6.83
CA LEU A 375 7.14 -13.49 7.11
C LEU A 375 6.19 -13.06 8.23
N ASN A 376 6.72 -12.47 9.30
CA ASN A 376 5.88 -11.93 10.36
C ASN A 376 4.95 -10.84 9.83
N LYS A 377 5.38 -10.04 8.85
CA LYS A 377 4.53 -9.01 8.23
C LYS A 377 3.45 -9.63 7.35
N PHE A 378 3.76 -10.64 6.53
CA PHE A 378 2.74 -11.39 5.77
C PHE A 378 1.68 -11.98 6.70
N LYS A 379 2.10 -12.65 7.78
CA LYS A 379 1.18 -13.18 8.79
C LYS A 379 0.33 -12.08 9.41
N LEU A 380 0.95 -10.97 9.83
CA LEU A 380 0.25 -9.86 10.48
C LEU A 380 -0.82 -9.24 9.57
N ILE A 381 -0.55 -9.14 8.27
CA ILE A 381 -1.53 -8.70 7.27
C ILE A 381 -2.71 -9.67 7.25
N GLY A 382 -2.44 -10.98 7.16
CA GLY A 382 -3.47 -12.02 7.22
C GLY A 382 -4.33 -11.96 8.49
N SER A 383 -3.70 -11.87 9.66
CA SER A 383 -4.39 -11.77 10.95
C SER A 383 -5.23 -10.50 11.06
N THR A 384 -4.72 -9.37 10.54
CA THR A 384 -5.45 -8.09 10.55
C THR A 384 -6.72 -8.17 9.69
N CYS A 385 -6.65 -8.81 8.53
CA CYS A 385 -7.82 -9.11 7.69
C CYS A 385 -8.83 -10.01 8.44
N ALA A 386 -8.36 -11.06 9.12
CA ALA A 386 -9.24 -12.00 9.82
C ALA A 386 -9.93 -11.41 11.07
N GLU A 387 -9.23 -10.55 11.82
CA GLU A 387 -9.75 -9.94 13.06
C GLU A 387 -10.88 -8.95 12.83
N ILE A 388 -10.79 -8.15 11.77
CA ILE A 388 -11.77 -7.09 11.52
C ILE A 388 -13.12 -7.66 11.04
N SER A 389 -13.12 -8.87 10.49
CA SER A 389 -14.34 -9.66 10.24
C SER A 389 -15.07 -10.17 11.50
N LYS A 390 -14.78 -9.63 12.68
CA LYS A 390 -15.49 -9.91 13.94
C LYS A 390 -16.37 -8.75 14.40
N GLY A 391 -16.14 -7.53 13.90
CA GLY A 391 -16.91 -6.33 14.23
C GLY A 391 -17.81 -5.94 13.07
#